data_AF-A0A1Z2SBX4-F1
#
_entry.id   AF-A0A1Z2SBX4-F1
#
_cell.length_a   1.000
_cell.length_b   1.000
_cell.length_c   1.000
_cell.angle_alpha   90.00
_cell.angle_beta   90.00
_cell.angle_gamma   90.00
#
_symmetry.space_group_name_H-M   'P 1'
#
loop_
_entity.id
_entity.type
_entity.pdbx_description
1 polymer ?
#
loop_
_entity_poly.entity_id
_entity_poly.type
_entity_poly.pdbx_seq_one_letter_code
_entity_poly.pdbx_strand_id
1 'polypeptide(L)'
;MMSIEQKIAELQQVSAEQTAASQAVVQEVSGKMAAIDEKVHDSIAKVESTYDQKVNGLTIIATDGYRKAIEHNSGGRNTVIYDAQGNPNIMCVIPRFNVEDLGLTALELGTGVHPAFVTNGVPRGEILVGKYLASSAAGGSAVIGGSQPRTWVDYDTAKQLCTQKGDNWHLMSVHESAAIALWSLANGTVPRGNTNYGRSHEAKWETARRDDNGLPGDASGNGRTDTGKGPATWNHDHTEFGVCDLVGNVWEWIDQMKLDDGQILTTLDNNPAVAEVNWHRHPAYFDSTSDNQSGGHIYNGSPVLSNAVTKRNGPADNDSNDYPYMDNPHFAAISKSAGYSPNELLRRLLIESATTTTVGGGLWCSNYGDRFPLHGGYWGDGSVAGLGALSLDYARWNSFVNVGFRPALFV
;
A
#
# COMPACT_ATOMS: atom_id res chain seq x y z
N MET A 1 -83.62 -64.96 -2.12
CA MET A 1 -83.16 -63.69 -2.74
C MET A 1 -83.00 -62.70 -1.61
N MET A 2 -81.81 -62.12 -1.43
CA MET A 2 -81.64 -60.97 -0.53
C MET A 2 -82.60 -59.85 -0.92
N SER A 3 -83.18 -59.15 0.07
CA SER A 3 -83.99 -57.95 -0.20
C SER A 3 -83.10 -56.81 -0.71
N ILE A 4 -83.70 -55.84 -1.40
CA ILE A 4 -82.97 -54.64 -1.87
C ILE A 4 -82.33 -53.90 -0.69
N GLU A 5 -83.00 -53.84 0.46
CA GLU A 5 -82.46 -53.24 1.69
C GLU A 5 -81.21 -53.95 2.21
N GLN A 6 -81.18 -55.29 2.17
CA GLN A 6 -80.00 -56.07 2.59
C GLN A 6 -78.80 -55.79 1.68
N LYS A 7 -79.00 -55.70 0.36
CA LYS A 7 -77.94 -55.34 -0.60
C LYS A 7 -77.41 -53.93 -0.40
N ILE A 8 -78.27 -52.97 -0.05
CA ILE A 8 -77.87 -51.58 0.24
C ILE A 8 -77.02 -51.53 1.52
N ALA A 9 -77.42 -52.25 2.58
CA ALA A 9 -76.64 -52.33 3.82
C ALA A 9 -75.26 -52.97 3.60
N GLU A 10 -75.20 -54.04 2.80
CA GLU A 10 -73.95 -54.72 2.45
C GLU A 10 -73.03 -53.82 1.61
N LEU A 11 -73.58 -53.07 0.65
CA LEU A 11 -72.83 -52.05 -0.12
C LEU A 11 -72.32 -50.91 0.76
N GLN A 12 -73.10 -50.44 1.74
CA GLN A 12 -72.67 -49.42 2.70
C GLN A 12 -71.51 -49.92 3.56
N GLN A 13 -71.58 -51.18 4.02
CA GLN A 13 -70.50 -51.80 4.78
C GLN A 13 -69.22 -51.93 3.95
N VAL A 14 -69.30 -52.48 2.73
CA VAL A 14 -68.13 -52.62 1.83
C VAL A 14 -67.53 -51.25 1.48
N SER A 15 -68.36 -50.23 1.26
CA SER A 15 -67.90 -48.86 1.01
C SER A 15 -67.18 -48.26 2.21
N ALA A 16 -67.68 -48.50 3.43
CA ALA A 16 -67.03 -48.06 4.66
C ALA A 16 -65.69 -48.78 4.89
N GLU A 17 -65.62 -50.08 4.65
CA GLU A 17 -64.39 -50.87 4.72
C GLU A 17 -63.36 -50.40 3.69
N GLN A 18 -63.78 -50.13 2.44
CA GLN A 18 -62.90 -49.60 1.39
C GLN A 18 -62.41 -48.19 1.72
N THR A 19 -63.26 -47.35 2.31
CA THR A 19 -62.89 -46.00 2.77
C THR A 19 -61.84 -46.08 3.89
N ALA A 20 -62.04 -46.96 4.87
CA ALA A 20 -61.09 -47.17 5.96
C ALA A 20 -59.74 -47.70 5.44
N ALA A 21 -59.76 -48.66 4.52
CA ALA A 21 -58.55 -49.18 3.87
C ALA A 21 -57.81 -48.08 3.08
N SER A 22 -58.56 -47.24 2.36
CA SER A 22 -57.98 -46.11 1.61
C SER A 22 -57.35 -45.07 2.54
N GLN A 23 -58.00 -44.75 3.66
CA GLN A 23 -57.46 -43.84 4.69
C GLN A 23 -56.18 -44.40 5.33
N ALA A 24 -56.15 -45.70 5.63
CA ALA A 24 -54.96 -46.36 6.17
C ALA A 24 -53.76 -46.28 5.21
N VAL A 25 -54.00 -46.52 3.91
CA VAL A 25 -52.95 -46.37 2.88
C VAL A 25 -52.47 -44.92 2.78
N VAL A 26 -53.38 -43.95 2.78
CA VAL A 26 -53.00 -42.52 2.75
C VAL A 26 -52.15 -42.15 3.96
N GLN A 27 -52.51 -42.63 5.15
CA GLN A 27 -51.76 -42.36 6.37
C GLN A 27 -50.37 -43.01 6.35
N GLU A 28 -50.27 -44.25 5.85
CA GLU A 28 -48.99 -44.94 5.68
C GLU A 28 -48.10 -44.23 4.66
N VAL A 29 -48.65 -43.84 3.50
CA VAL A 29 -47.92 -43.11 2.45
C VAL A 29 -47.46 -41.75 2.95
N SER A 30 -48.33 -41.01 3.65
CA SER A 30 -47.98 -39.71 4.23
C SER A 30 -46.87 -39.84 5.28
N GLY A 31 -46.94 -40.85 6.16
CA GLY A 31 -45.88 -41.13 7.13
C GLY A 31 -44.55 -41.50 6.47
N LYS A 32 -44.59 -42.33 5.42
CA LYS A 32 -43.40 -42.66 4.61
C LYS A 32 -42.83 -41.44 3.89
N MET A 33 -43.68 -40.57 3.36
CA MET A 33 -43.26 -39.34 2.69
C MET A 33 -42.55 -38.41 3.68
N ALA A 34 -43.13 -38.19 4.86
CA ALA A 34 -42.52 -37.37 5.91
C ALA A 34 -41.17 -37.94 6.36
N ALA A 35 -41.05 -39.27 6.50
CA ALA A 35 -39.78 -39.92 6.83
C ALA A 35 -38.73 -39.83 5.70
N ILE A 36 -39.17 -39.78 4.43
CA ILE A 36 -38.28 -39.52 3.29
C ILE A 36 -37.81 -38.07 3.32
N ASP A 37 -38.71 -37.11 3.53
CA ASP A 37 -38.38 -35.68 3.59
C ASP A 37 -37.39 -35.40 4.72
N GLU A 38 -37.60 -35.97 5.91
CA GLU A 38 -36.67 -35.88 7.04
C GLU A 38 -35.29 -36.45 6.67
N LYS A 39 -35.23 -37.66 6.10
CA LYS A 39 -33.95 -38.26 5.65
C LYS A 39 -33.25 -37.45 4.58
N VAL A 40 -33.99 -36.85 3.64
CA VAL A 40 -33.44 -36.00 2.59
C VAL A 40 -32.85 -34.74 3.20
N HIS A 41 -33.58 -34.04 4.08
CA HIS A 41 -33.07 -32.86 4.78
C HIS A 41 -31.82 -33.17 5.61
N ASP A 42 -31.84 -34.25 6.39
CA ASP A 42 -30.68 -34.67 7.18
C ASP A 42 -29.47 -35.01 6.31
N SER A 43 -29.71 -35.68 5.18
CA SER A 43 -28.65 -36.04 4.23
C SER A 43 -28.04 -34.79 3.57
N ILE A 44 -28.87 -33.82 3.18
CA ILE A 44 -28.42 -32.55 2.61
C ILE A 44 -27.61 -31.78 3.66
N ALA A 45 -28.13 -31.59 4.87
CA ALA A 45 -27.45 -30.88 5.95
C ALA A 45 -26.09 -31.52 6.29
N LYS A 46 -26.02 -32.87 6.30
CA LYS A 46 -24.76 -33.59 6.54
C LYS A 46 -23.76 -33.40 5.40
N VAL A 47 -24.22 -33.40 4.15
CA VAL A 47 -23.36 -33.18 2.98
C VAL A 47 -22.83 -31.75 2.98
N GLU A 48 -23.69 -30.75 3.20
CA GLU A 48 -23.30 -29.33 3.30
C GLU A 48 -22.28 -29.12 4.42
N SER A 49 -22.57 -29.63 5.62
CA SER A 49 -21.63 -29.54 6.75
C SER A 49 -20.28 -30.20 6.45
N THR A 50 -20.28 -31.38 5.82
CA THR A 50 -19.04 -32.08 5.45
C THR A 50 -18.28 -31.32 4.36
N TYR A 51 -18.98 -30.76 3.38
CA TYR A 51 -18.41 -29.98 2.30
C TYR A 51 -17.74 -28.72 2.86
N ASP A 52 -18.45 -27.94 3.68
CA ASP A 52 -17.94 -26.71 4.29
C ASP A 52 -16.71 -26.99 5.16
N GLN A 53 -16.72 -28.06 5.96
CA GLN A 53 -15.56 -28.47 6.75
C GLN A 53 -14.35 -28.80 5.87
N LYS A 54 -14.55 -29.54 4.77
CA LYS A 54 -13.46 -29.88 3.84
C LYS A 54 -12.93 -28.67 3.09
N VAL A 55 -13.81 -27.77 2.63
CA VAL A 55 -13.44 -26.54 1.95
C VAL A 55 -12.64 -25.65 2.90
N ASN A 56 -13.09 -25.48 4.15
CA ASN A 56 -12.36 -24.72 5.17
C ASN A 56 -10.99 -25.33 5.47
N GLY A 57 -10.91 -26.66 5.64
CA GLY A 57 -9.65 -27.37 5.85
C GLY A 57 -8.67 -27.19 4.68
N LEU A 58 -9.14 -27.33 3.44
CA LEU A 58 -8.32 -27.12 2.24
C LEU A 58 -7.86 -25.67 2.11
N THR A 59 -8.73 -24.71 2.42
CA THR A 59 -8.40 -23.28 2.40
C THR A 59 -7.29 -22.96 3.39
N ILE A 60 -7.40 -23.46 4.63
CA ILE A 60 -6.36 -23.29 5.66
C ILE A 60 -5.03 -23.90 5.20
N ILE A 61 -5.04 -25.12 4.67
CA ILE A 61 -3.82 -25.79 4.20
C ILE A 61 -3.16 -24.99 3.06
N ALA A 62 -3.97 -24.46 2.12
CA ALA A 62 -3.46 -23.69 1.00
C ALA A 62 -2.84 -22.35 1.44
N THR A 63 -3.54 -21.57 2.28
CA THR A 63 -3.07 -20.25 2.73
C THR A 63 -1.86 -20.37 3.66
N ASP A 64 -1.89 -21.31 4.61
CA ASP A 64 -0.79 -21.60 5.52
C ASP A 64 0.43 -22.17 4.79
N GLY A 65 0.20 -23.07 3.82
CA GLY A 65 1.25 -23.64 2.98
C GLY A 65 1.96 -22.58 2.15
N TYR A 66 1.22 -21.64 1.54
CA TYR A 66 1.81 -20.54 0.78
C TYR A 66 2.63 -19.61 1.68
N ARG A 67 2.08 -19.21 2.83
CA ARG A 67 2.78 -18.38 3.82
C ARG A 67 4.08 -19.04 4.29
N LYS A 68 4.02 -20.32 4.71
CA LYS A 68 5.20 -21.07 5.16
C LYS A 68 6.26 -21.22 4.07
N ALA A 69 5.86 -21.40 2.81
CA ALA A 69 6.82 -21.48 1.71
C ALA A 69 7.59 -20.15 1.53
N ILE A 70 6.90 -19.00 1.62
CA ILE A 70 7.51 -17.68 1.55
C ILE A 70 8.43 -17.41 2.76
N GLU A 71 7.98 -17.75 3.96
CA GLU A 71 8.78 -17.62 5.18
C GLU A 71 10.02 -18.52 5.13
N HIS A 72 9.88 -19.78 4.74
CA HIS A 72 10.99 -20.73 4.65
C HIS A 72 12.03 -20.28 3.62
N ASN A 73 11.60 -19.86 2.43
CA ASN A 73 12.50 -19.44 1.36
C ASN A 73 13.28 -18.16 1.71
N SER A 74 12.66 -17.26 2.48
CA SER A 74 13.28 -15.98 2.87
C SER A 74 14.04 -16.01 4.20
N GLY A 75 13.94 -17.12 4.93
CA GLY A 75 14.44 -17.22 6.30
C GLY A 75 13.67 -16.32 7.27
N GLY A 76 12.37 -16.10 7.03
CA GLY A 76 11.50 -15.24 7.82
C GLY A 76 11.53 -13.75 7.46
N ARG A 77 12.37 -13.33 6.49
CA ARG A 77 12.42 -11.93 6.03
C ARG A 77 11.17 -11.50 5.25
N ASN A 78 10.45 -12.47 4.68
CA ASN A 78 9.15 -12.25 4.07
C ASN A 78 8.10 -13.14 4.70
N THR A 79 6.87 -12.64 4.80
CA THR A 79 5.68 -13.41 5.18
C THR A 79 4.53 -13.10 4.23
N VAL A 80 3.42 -13.82 4.36
CA VAL A 80 2.17 -13.58 3.64
C VAL A 80 1.06 -13.30 4.65
N ILE A 81 0.44 -12.13 4.53
CA ILE A 81 -0.76 -11.78 5.29
C ILE A 81 -1.96 -11.81 4.33
N TYR A 82 -2.96 -12.62 4.67
CA TYR A 82 -4.25 -12.58 4.01
C TYR A 82 -5.08 -11.49 4.67
N ASP A 83 -5.53 -10.51 3.88
CA ASP A 83 -6.34 -9.41 4.41
C ASP A 83 -7.81 -9.83 4.63
N ALA A 84 -8.61 -8.93 5.20
CA ALA A 84 -10.04 -9.14 5.46
C ALA A 84 -10.86 -9.43 4.19
N GLN A 85 -10.31 -9.15 3.01
CA GLN A 85 -10.92 -9.41 1.71
C GLN A 85 -10.46 -10.75 1.11
N GLY A 86 -9.56 -11.48 1.79
CA GLY A 86 -9.00 -12.75 1.36
C GLY A 86 -7.85 -12.61 0.36
N ASN A 87 -7.33 -11.41 0.12
CA ASN A 87 -6.24 -11.19 -0.82
C ASN A 87 -4.87 -11.46 -0.15
N PRO A 88 -3.93 -12.12 -0.84
CA PRO A 88 -2.59 -12.34 -0.30
C PRO A 88 -1.74 -11.08 -0.41
N ASN A 89 -0.98 -10.78 0.63
CA ASN A 89 -0.04 -9.67 0.68
C ASN A 89 1.32 -10.16 1.16
N ILE A 90 2.31 -10.18 0.28
CA ILE A 90 3.69 -10.53 0.61
C ILE A 90 4.34 -9.30 1.27
N MET A 91 4.74 -9.46 2.52
CA MET A 91 5.30 -8.38 3.33
C MET A 91 6.77 -8.65 3.64
N CYS A 92 7.58 -7.59 3.65
CA CYS A 92 8.93 -7.60 4.18
C CYS A 92 8.90 -7.25 5.67
N VAL A 93 9.58 -8.06 6.49
CA VAL A 93 9.79 -7.78 7.91
C VAL A 93 10.97 -6.81 8.04
N ILE A 94 10.70 -5.59 8.51
CA ILE A 94 11.73 -4.59 8.75
C ILE A 94 11.97 -4.51 10.27
N PRO A 95 13.10 -5.01 10.79
CA PRO A 95 13.38 -5.00 12.21
C PRO A 95 13.72 -3.59 12.70
N ARG A 96 13.35 -3.30 13.95
CA ARG A 96 13.70 -2.05 14.62
C ARG A 96 15.21 -1.85 14.71
N PHE A 97 15.63 -0.60 14.57
CA PHE A 97 16.99 -0.14 14.86
C PHE A 97 16.97 1.22 15.58
N ASN A 98 18.09 1.57 16.24
CA ASN A 98 18.36 2.94 16.66
C ASN A 98 19.16 3.67 15.58
N VAL A 99 18.98 4.99 15.46
CA VAL A 99 19.58 5.77 14.38
C VAL A 99 21.10 5.85 14.47
N GLU A 100 21.66 5.80 15.67
CA GLU A 100 23.10 5.76 15.94
C GLU A 100 23.76 4.45 15.50
N ASP A 101 23.00 3.35 15.47
CA ASP A 101 23.50 2.03 15.05
C ASP A 101 23.80 1.98 13.53
N LEU A 102 23.26 2.93 12.77
CA LEU A 102 23.49 3.04 11.33
C LEU A 102 24.88 3.58 10.97
N GLY A 103 25.61 4.18 11.91
CA GLY A 103 26.92 4.78 11.65
C GLY A 103 26.90 6.00 10.71
N LEU A 104 25.73 6.56 10.41
CA LEU A 104 25.55 7.70 9.50
C LEU A 104 25.75 9.05 10.20
N THR A 105 26.86 9.21 10.93
CA THR A 105 27.08 10.36 11.82
C THR A 105 27.07 11.71 11.10
N ALA A 106 27.45 11.74 9.82
CA ALA A 106 27.44 12.95 8.99
C ALA A 106 26.02 13.50 8.72
N LEU A 107 24.98 12.67 8.89
CA LEU A 107 23.59 13.10 8.74
C LEU A 107 23.03 13.76 10.01
N GLU A 108 23.74 13.71 11.13
CA GLU A 108 23.34 14.31 12.41
C GLU A 108 21.90 13.92 12.81
N LEU A 109 21.62 12.61 12.83
CA LEU A 109 20.29 12.03 13.09
C LEU A 109 19.93 11.97 14.59
N GLY A 110 20.86 12.31 15.49
CA GLY A 110 20.69 12.16 16.93
C GLY A 110 20.85 10.72 17.41
N THR A 111 20.10 10.34 18.44
CA THR A 111 20.14 9.02 19.09
C THR A 111 18.75 8.44 19.38
N GLY A 112 18.67 7.14 19.61
CA GLY A 112 17.45 6.40 19.95
C GLY A 112 16.74 5.80 18.75
N VAL A 113 15.56 5.26 19.02
CA VAL A 113 14.76 4.50 18.05
C VAL A 113 14.37 5.37 16.86
N HIS A 114 14.48 4.83 15.64
CA HIS A 114 13.92 5.49 14.46
C HIS A 114 12.38 5.59 14.58
N PRO A 115 11.76 6.74 14.28
CA PRO A 115 10.32 6.97 14.55
C PRO A 115 9.37 6.00 13.83
N ALA A 116 9.82 5.34 12.75
CA ALA A 116 9.10 4.24 12.09
C ALA A 116 8.68 3.10 13.04
N PHE A 117 9.47 2.86 14.09
CA PHE A 117 9.28 1.78 15.07
C PHE A 117 8.70 2.28 16.39
N VAL A 118 8.01 3.42 16.37
CA VAL A 118 7.28 3.97 17.52
C VAL A 118 5.89 4.35 17.04
N THR A 119 4.86 3.93 17.78
CA THR A 119 3.48 4.34 17.51
C THR A 119 2.85 4.85 18.79
N ASN A 120 2.44 6.12 18.80
CA ASN A 120 1.86 6.77 19.97
C ASN A 120 2.76 6.65 21.21
N GLY A 121 4.06 6.86 21.04
CA GLY A 121 5.09 6.72 22.07
C GLY A 121 5.45 5.28 22.46
N VAL A 122 4.78 4.26 21.90
CA VAL A 122 5.04 2.86 22.20
C VAL A 122 6.00 2.25 21.19
N PRO A 123 7.15 1.70 21.61
CA PRO A 123 8.08 1.05 20.69
C PRO A 123 7.53 -0.24 20.09
N ARG A 124 7.88 -0.49 18.82
CA ARG A 124 7.60 -1.73 18.08
C ARG A 124 8.89 -2.52 17.84
N GLY A 125 8.79 -3.84 17.76
CA GLY A 125 9.94 -4.70 17.43
C GLY A 125 10.26 -4.69 15.94
N GLU A 126 9.24 -4.52 15.11
CA GLU A 126 9.31 -4.55 13.65
C GLU A 126 8.09 -3.83 13.05
N ILE A 127 8.18 -3.57 11.75
CA ILE A 127 7.05 -3.17 10.90
C ILE A 127 7.03 -4.09 9.68
N LEU A 128 5.85 -4.26 9.08
CA LEU A 128 5.69 -5.00 7.84
C LEU A 128 5.43 -4.03 6.70
N VAL A 129 6.30 -4.02 5.69
CA VAL A 129 6.13 -3.18 4.48
C VAL A 129 5.83 -4.06 3.28
N GLY A 130 4.88 -3.65 2.44
CA GLY A 130 4.56 -4.36 1.21
C GLY A 130 5.82 -4.59 0.37
N LYS A 131 6.14 -5.86 0.10
CA LYS A 131 7.36 -6.21 -0.66
C LYS A 131 7.33 -5.60 -2.06
N TYR A 132 6.16 -5.57 -2.66
CA TYR A 132 5.90 -5.03 -3.99
C TYR A 132 4.96 -3.82 -3.89
N LEU A 133 4.90 -3.02 -4.95
CA LEU A 133 3.80 -2.07 -5.14
C LEU A 133 2.45 -2.80 -5.10
N ALA A 134 1.41 -2.13 -4.60
CA ALA A 134 0.07 -2.70 -4.59
C ALA A 134 -0.42 -3.00 -6.01
N SER A 135 -1.13 -4.11 -6.19
CA SER A 135 -1.80 -4.50 -7.43
C SER A 135 -3.31 -4.56 -7.23
N SER A 136 -4.07 -4.52 -8.32
CA SER A 136 -5.53 -4.67 -8.26
C SER A 136 -5.92 -6.10 -7.87
N ALA A 137 -6.89 -6.23 -6.97
CA ALA A 137 -7.43 -7.52 -6.52
C ALA A 137 -8.93 -7.43 -6.24
N ALA A 138 -9.58 -8.56 -5.97
CA ALA A 138 -11.01 -8.58 -5.67
C ALA A 138 -11.32 -7.74 -4.41
N GLY A 139 -12.25 -6.79 -4.53
CA GLY A 139 -12.66 -5.92 -3.43
C GLY A 139 -11.64 -4.84 -3.02
N GLY A 140 -10.43 -4.83 -3.58
CA GLY A 140 -9.37 -3.93 -3.14
C GLY A 140 -8.04 -4.14 -3.85
N SER A 141 -6.99 -4.35 -3.07
CA SER A 141 -5.62 -4.50 -3.58
C SER A 141 -4.95 -5.76 -3.02
N ALA A 142 -3.87 -6.19 -3.64
CA ALA A 142 -2.98 -7.24 -3.15
C ALA A 142 -1.52 -6.78 -3.22
N VAL A 143 -0.61 -7.45 -2.52
CA VAL A 143 0.83 -7.24 -2.66
C VAL A 143 1.45 -8.53 -3.17
N ILE A 144 1.61 -8.63 -4.48
CA ILE A 144 2.11 -9.83 -5.16
C ILE A 144 3.10 -9.44 -6.26
N GLY A 145 4.11 -10.28 -6.46
CA GLY A 145 5.13 -10.06 -7.49
C GLY A 145 4.63 -10.46 -8.87
N GLY A 146 5.15 -9.78 -9.90
CA GLY A 146 4.83 -10.06 -11.30
C GLY A 146 3.48 -9.55 -11.77
N SER A 147 2.83 -8.68 -10.99
CA SER A 147 1.58 -8.03 -11.34
C SER A 147 1.85 -6.57 -11.69
N GLN A 148 0.92 -5.92 -12.40
CA GLN A 148 1.05 -4.50 -12.68
C GLN A 148 0.80 -3.68 -11.40
N PRO A 149 1.59 -2.61 -11.16
CA PRO A 149 1.28 -1.64 -10.11
C PRO A 149 -0.12 -1.07 -10.33
N ARG A 150 -0.90 -0.98 -9.26
CA ARG A 150 -2.19 -0.29 -9.26
C ARG A 150 -1.92 1.21 -9.27
N THR A 151 -2.24 1.83 -10.40
CA THR A 151 -2.10 3.27 -10.62
C THR A 151 -3.46 3.90 -10.90
N TRP A 152 -3.51 5.17 -11.26
CA TRP A 152 -4.77 5.94 -11.36
C TRP A 152 -5.53 5.96 -10.02
N VAL A 153 -4.79 6.17 -8.95
CA VAL A 153 -5.32 6.30 -7.59
C VAL A 153 -4.90 7.65 -7.02
N ASP A 154 -5.87 8.36 -6.46
CA ASP A 154 -5.61 9.55 -5.66
C ASP A 154 -5.19 9.16 -4.24
N TYR A 155 -4.75 10.15 -3.45
CA TYR A 155 -4.19 9.92 -2.12
C TYR A 155 -5.21 9.27 -1.18
N ASP A 156 -6.44 9.77 -1.15
CA ASP A 156 -7.50 9.28 -0.27
C ASP A 156 -7.92 7.84 -0.64
N THR A 157 -7.98 7.54 -1.94
CA THR A 157 -8.24 6.20 -2.46
C THR A 157 -7.10 5.25 -2.09
N ALA A 158 -5.84 5.65 -2.26
CA ALA A 158 -4.69 4.84 -1.86
C ALA A 158 -4.74 4.50 -0.36
N LYS A 159 -5.00 5.51 0.48
CA LYS A 159 -5.16 5.35 1.93
C LYS A 159 -6.32 4.42 2.28
N GLN A 160 -7.49 4.60 1.65
CA GLN A 160 -8.66 3.74 1.83
C GLN A 160 -8.38 2.28 1.44
N LEU A 161 -7.72 2.07 0.30
CA LEU A 161 -7.38 0.73 -0.19
C LEU A 161 -6.42 -0.03 0.74
N CYS A 162 -5.59 0.69 1.49
CA CYS A 162 -4.75 0.11 2.53
C CYS A 162 -5.55 -0.17 3.81
N THR A 163 -6.32 0.80 4.33
CA THR A 163 -7.01 0.64 5.61
C THR A 163 -8.15 -0.38 5.56
N GLN A 164 -8.83 -0.53 4.42
CA GLN A 164 -9.88 -1.54 4.24
C GLN A 164 -9.37 -3.00 4.24
N LYS A 165 -8.05 -3.21 4.23
CA LYS A 165 -7.45 -4.55 4.39
C LYS A 165 -7.68 -5.12 5.78
N GLY A 166 -7.97 -4.27 6.77
CA GLY A 166 -8.29 -4.65 8.14
C GLY A 166 -7.47 -3.86 9.16
N ASP A 167 -7.60 -4.25 10.41
CA ASP A 167 -6.94 -3.59 11.53
C ASP A 167 -5.42 -3.52 11.32
N ASN A 168 -4.83 -2.41 11.77
CA ASN A 168 -3.40 -2.08 11.68
C ASN A 168 -2.81 -1.89 10.27
N TRP A 169 -3.57 -2.17 9.20
CA TRP A 169 -3.15 -1.84 7.84
C TRP A 169 -3.22 -0.34 7.58
N HIS A 170 -2.21 0.18 6.90
CA HIS A 170 -2.11 1.60 6.56
C HIS A 170 -1.33 1.79 5.27
N LEU A 171 -1.44 2.99 4.69
CA LEU A 171 -0.57 3.41 3.60
C LEU A 171 0.84 3.60 4.16
N MET A 172 1.87 3.13 3.43
CA MET A 172 3.26 3.29 3.87
C MET A 172 3.54 4.75 4.23
N SER A 173 4.14 4.98 5.39
CA SER A 173 4.37 6.35 5.88
C SER A 173 5.73 6.90 5.49
N VAL A 174 5.89 8.23 5.57
CA VAL A 174 7.19 8.89 5.47
C VAL A 174 8.22 8.36 6.47
N HIS A 175 7.76 7.89 7.65
CA HIS A 175 8.64 7.30 8.65
C HIS A 175 9.24 5.98 8.14
N GLU A 176 8.42 5.15 7.52
CA GLU A 176 8.81 3.82 7.07
C GLU A 176 9.69 3.89 5.83
N SER A 177 9.35 4.75 4.87
CA SER A 177 10.18 4.98 3.70
C SER A 177 11.57 5.51 4.10
N ALA A 178 11.63 6.46 5.03
CA ALA A 178 12.89 7.01 5.54
C ALA A 178 13.71 5.97 6.32
N ALA A 179 13.06 5.11 7.12
CA ALA A 179 13.75 4.03 7.83
C ALA A 179 14.42 3.06 6.86
N ILE A 180 13.70 2.62 5.83
CA ILE A 180 14.24 1.73 4.80
C ILE A 180 15.37 2.42 4.05
N ALA A 181 15.22 3.71 3.74
CA ALA A 181 16.22 4.45 3.00
C ALA A 181 17.53 4.62 3.76
N LEU A 182 17.45 5.03 5.03
CA LEU A 182 18.60 5.16 5.92
C LEU A 182 19.28 3.82 6.18
N TRP A 183 18.51 2.75 6.36
CA TRP A 183 19.05 1.39 6.49
C TRP A 183 19.80 0.97 5.23
N SER A 184 19.23 1.22 4.04
CA SER A 184 19.86 0.87 2.77
C SER A 184 21.16 1.66 2.55
N LEU A 185 21.18 2.93 2.95
CA LEU A 185 22.38 3.77 2.90
C LEU A 185 23.48 3.22 3.81
N ALA A 186 23.14 2.88 5.05
CA ALA A 186 24.09 2.34 6.03
C ALA A 186 24.71 1.00 5.58
N ASN A 187 23.94 0.18 4.86
CA ASN A 187 24.40 -1.12 4.36
C ASN A 187 25.07 -1.04 2.98
N GLY A 188 25.10 0.13 2.34
CA GLY A 188 25.63 0.26 0.97
C GLY A 188 24.77 -0.40 -0.10
N THR A 189 23.47 -0.60 0.18
CA THR A 189 22.50 -1.31 -0.67
C THR A 189 21.42 -0.38 -1.22
N VAL A 190 21.68 0.91 -1.36
CA VAL A 190 20.75 1.86 -2.01
C VAL A 190 20.29 1.26 -3.36
N PRO A 191 18.99 1.00 -3.55
CA PRO A 191 18.51 0.28 -4.72
C PRO A 191 18.54 1.18 -5.95
N ARG A 192 18.80 0.55 -7.09
CA ARG A 192 18.45 1.08 -8.40
C ARG A 192 16.97 0.80 -8.68
N GLY A 193 16.53 1.01 -9.91
CA GLY A 193 15.16 0.69 -10.28
C GLY A 193 14.85 0.97 -11.73
N ASN A 194 13.59 0.76 -12.09
CA ASN A 194 13.04 1.17 -13.38
C ASN A 194 12.97 2.69 -13.45
N THR A 195 14.04 3.33 -13.91
CA THR A 195 14.21 4.80 -13.96
C THR A 195 14.44 5.30 -15.38
N ASN A 196 14.33 4.40 -16.36
CA ASN A 196 14.48 4.71 -17.77
C ASN A 196 13.66 3.72 -18.60
N TYR A 197 12.33 3.82 -18.50
CA TYR A 197 11.40 3.18 -19.43
C TYR A 197 11.56 1.66 -19.54
N GLY A 198 11.55 0.95 -18.41
CA GLY A 198 11.71 -0.51 -18.30
C GLY A 198 13.11 -0.97 -17.89
N ARG A 199 14.04 -0.04 -17.67
CA ARG A 199 15.42 -0.33 -17.23
C ARG A 199 15.95 0.71 -16.26
N SER A 200 17.12 0.46 -15.68
CA SER A 200 17.85 1.48 -14.92
C SER A 200 18.54 2.49 -15.85
N HIS A 201 18.56 3.76 -15.46
CA HIS A 201 19.34 4.79 -16.15
C HIS A 201 20.85 4.63 -15.91
N GLU A 202 21.26 4.15 -14.73
CA GLU A 202 22.66 3.93 -14.32
C GLU A 202 23.23 2.61 -14.87
N ALA A 203 22.43 1.55 -14.81
CA ALA A 203 22.81 0.20 -15.20
C ALA A 203 21.87 -0.31 -16.29
N LYS A 204 22.08 0.14 -17.54
CA LYS A 204 21.14 -0.08 -18.66
C LYS A 204 20.87 -1.55 -19.03
N TRP A 205 21.67 -2.48 -18.52
CA TRP A 205 21.48 -3.93 -18.66
C TRP A 205 20.51 -4.50 -17.61
N GLU A 206 20.20 -3.76 -16.56
CA GLU A 206 19.15 -4.10 -15.61
C GLU A 206 17.80 -3.70 -16.20
N THR A 207 17.00 -4.68 -16.56
CA THR A 207 15.73 -4.48 -17.25
C THR A 207 14.64 -5.34 -16.64
N ALA A 208 13.39 -4.90 -16.73
CA ALA A 208 12.22 -5.70 -16.45
C ALA A 208 11.24 -5.62 -17.61
N ARG A 209 10.32 -6.59 -17.70
CA ARG A 209 9.26 -6.59 -18.72
C ARG A 209 8.34 -5.40 -18.50
N ARG A 210 8.18 -4.58 -19.54
CA ARG A 210 7.23 -3.47 -19.57
C ARG A 210 5.79 -3.96 -19.74
N ASP A 211 4.87 -3.20 -19.16
CA ASP A 211 3.41 -3.38 -19.29
C ASP A 211 2.96 -3.43 -20.75
N ASP A 212 3.48 -2.51 -21.56
CA ASP A 212 3.17 -2.38 -22.98
C ASP A 212 3.95 -3.35 -23.89
N ASN A 213 4.80 -4.22 -23.31
CA ASN A 213 5.74 -5.08 -24.03
C ASN A 213 6.69 -4.32 -24.97
N GLY A 214 6.91 -3.01 -24.74
CA GLY A 214 7.89 -2.21 -25.44
C GLY A 214 9.33 -2.62 -25.10
N LEU A 215 10.29 -2.03 -25.82
CA LEU A 215 11.72 -2.25 -25.56
C LEU A 215 12.17 -1.44 -24.33
N PRO A 216 12.93 -2.03 -23.38
CA PRO A 216 13.50 -1.28 -22.27
C PRO A 216 14.38 -0.12 -22.73
N GLY A 217 14.07 1.08 -22.26
CA GLY A 217 14.75 2.33 -22.63
C GLY A 217 14.19 3.04 -23.86
N ASP A 218 13.12 2.51 -24.48
CA ASP A 218 12.32 3.25 -25.45
C ASP A 218 11.42 4.25 -24.72
N ALA A 219 11.64 5.55 -24.96
CA ALA A 219 10.91 6.64 -24.32
C ALA A 219 9.47 6.82 -24.84
N SER A 220 9.01 5.96 -25.76
CA SER A 220 7.61 5.88 -26.17
C SER A 220 6.83 4.90 -25.28
N GLY A 221 5.50 5.10 -25.21
CA GLY A 221 4.60 4.18 -24.51
C GLY A 221 4.64 4.24 -22.98
N ASN A 222 4.14 3.17 -22.35
CA ASN A 222 4.07 3.03 -20.90
C ASN A 222 5.27 2.23 -20.39
N GLY A 223 6.24 2.93 -19.80
CA GLY A 223 7.49 2.34 -19.28
C GLY A 223 7.36 1.59 -17.96
N ARG A 224 6.16 1.48 -17.39
CA ARG A 224 5.88 0.71 -16.17
C ARG A 224 6.23 -0.76 -16.34
N THR A 225 6.72 -1.40 -15.28
CA THR A 225 7.13 -2.81 -15.26
C THR A 225 6.32 -3.63 -14.27
N ASP A 226 6.15 -4.91 -14.55
CA ASP A 226 5.60 -5.89 -13.60
C ASP A 226 6.40 -5.83 -12.28
N THR A 227 5.70 -5.79 -11.13
CA THR A 227 6.31 -5.59 -9.82
C THR A 227 7.36 -6.65 -9.47
N GLY A 228 8.51 -6.23 -8.97
CA GLY A 228 9.58 -7.13 -8.52
C GLY A 228 10.17 -8.01 -9.62
N LYS A 229 10.02 -7.63 -10.90
CA LYS A 229 10.66 -8.32 -12.04
C LYS A 229 12.04 -7.76 -12.40
N GLY A 230 12.46 -6.69 -11.74
CA GLY A 230 13.83 -6.22 -11.79
C GLY A 230 14.82 -7.18 -11.14
N PRO A 231 16.13 -6.98 -11.35
CA PRO A 231 17.17 -7.70 -10.60
C PRO A 231 17.13 -7.35 -9.11
N ALA A 232 17.77 -8.18 -8.27
CA ALA A 232 17.86 -7.95 -6.83
C ALA A 232 18.44 -6.57 -6.44
N THR A 233 19.24 -5.94 -7.31
CA THR A 233 19.77 -4.57 -7.12
C THR A 233 18.68 -3.48 -7.16
N TRP A 234 17.44 -3.82 -7.52
CA TRP A 234 16.26 -2.96 -7.40
C TRP A 234 15.50 -3.14 -6.08
N ASN A 235 16.00 -4.03 -5.22
CA ASN A 235 15.46 -4.27 -3.89
C ASN A 235 16.34 -3.57 -2.85
N HIS A 236 15.73 -3.01 -1.80
CA HIS A 236 16.43 -2.14 -0.83
C HIS A 236 17.64 -2.77 -0.10
N ASP A 237 17.71 -4.10 -0.05
CA ASP A 237 18.80 -4.85 0.59
C ASP A 237 19.72 -5.57 -0.42
N HIS A 238 19.52 -5.32 -1.73
CA HIS A 238 20.18 -6.02 -2.83
C HIS A 238 20.00 -7.55 -2.83
N THR A 239 19.01 -8.08 -2.13
CA THR A 239 18.64 -9.51 -2.13
C THR A 239 17.26 -9.72 -2.74
N GLU A 240 16.95 -10.96 -3.13
CA GLU A 240 15.62 -11.35 -3.63
C GLU A 240 14.50 -11.20 -2.59
N PHE A 241 14.82 -10.85 -1.33
CA PHE A 241 13.86 -10.75 -0.22
C PHE A 241 13.59 -9.32 0.23
N GLY A 242 14.34 -8.34 -0.28
CA GLY A 242 14.10 -6.95 0.02
C GLY A 242 12.80 -6.42 -0.57
N VAL A 243 12.36 -5.30 -0.02
CA VAL A 243 11.34 -4.43 -0.60
C VAL A 243 11.78 -4.00 -2.00
N CYS A 244 10.97 -4.32 -3.00
CA CYS A 244 11.21 -4.08 -4.43
C CYS A 244 10.70 -2.70 -4.86
N ASP A 245 11.29 -2.19 -5.93
CA ASP A 245 10.76 -1.06 -6.72
C ASP A 245 10.49 0.20 -5.88
N LEU A 246 11.27 0.47 -4.83
CA LEU A 246 11.19 1.74 -4.07
C LEU A 246 11.77 2.93 -4.86
N VAL A 247 12.50 2.64 -5.93
CA VAL A 247 13.10 3.63 -6.82
C VAL A 247 12.56 3.39 -8.22
N GLY A 248 11.89 4.38 -8.79
CA GLY A 248 11.31 4.25 -10.12
C GLY A 248 10.10 3.31 -10.19
N ASN A 249 9.83 2.80 -11.38
CA ASN A 249 8.57 2.19 -11.78
C ASN A 249 7.44 3.22 -11.70
N VAL A 250 6.86 3.46 -10.53
CA VAL A 250 5.83 4.49 -10.32
C VAL A 250 6.13 5.25 -9.05
N TRP A 251 5.78 6.54 -9.04
CA TRP A 251 5.71 7.32 -7.81
C TRP A 251 4.72 6.67 -6.84
N GLU A 252 4.99 6.79 -5.54
CA GLU A 252 4.13 6.21 -4.51
C GLU A 252 3.54 7.26 -3.59
N TRP A 253 2.22 7.28 -3.44
CA TRP A 253 1.61 7.96 -2.31
C TRP A 253 2.16 7.39 -1.00
N ILE A 254 2.59 8.28 -0.10
CA ILE A 254 2.96 7.94 1.28
C ILE A 254 2.14 8.78 2.27
N ASP A 255 1.91 8.28 3.48
CA ASP A 255 1.09 8.94 4.50
C ASP A 255 1.94 9.70 5.54
N GLN A 256 1.25 10.43 6.42
CA GLN A 256 1.78 11.08 7.62
C GLN A 256 2.74 12.26 7.36
N MET A 257 2.62 12.86 6.17
CA MET A 257 3.26 14.11 5.82
C MET A 257 2.37 14.89 4.84
N LYS A 258 2.39 16.22 4.93
CA LYS A 258 1.91 17.12 3.87
C LYS A 258 2.62 18.47 3.94
N LEU A 259 2.40 19.30 2.92
CA LEU A 259 2.57 20.74 3.04
C LEU A 259 1.22 21.39 3.23
N ASP A 260 1.17 22.43 4.06
CA ASP A 260 0.07 23.38 4.17
C ASP A 260 0.65 24.76 3.89
N ASP A 261 0.38 25.30 2.71
CA ASP A 261 0.92 26.58 2.26
C ASP A 261 2.47 26.65 2.34
N GLY A 262 3.12 25.53 2.03
CA GLY A 262 4.58 25.37 2.11
C GLY A 262 5.11 25.05 3.50
N GLN A 263 4.29 25.09 4.55
CA GLN A 263 4.68 24.61 5.89
C GLN A 263 4.75 23.09 5.91
N ILE A 264 5.81 22.54 6.48
CA ILE A 264 5.97 21.08 6.61
C ILE A 264 5.16 20.57 7.81
N LEU A 265 4.24 19.64 7.55
CA LEU A 265 3.44 18.94 8.56
C LEU A 265 3.79 17.45 8.54
N THR A 266 4.00 16.84 9.71
CA THR A 266 4.18 15.39 9.85
C THR A 266 3.55 14.88 11.16
N THR A 267 3.33 13.58 11.31
CA THR A 267 3.24 13.00 12.66
C THR A 267 4.64 12.98 13.32
N LEU A 268 4.69 12.89 14.66
CA LEU A 268 5.96 12.84 15.41
C LEU A 268 6.58 11.44 15.49
N ASP A 269 5.73 10.43 15.37
CA ASP A 269 6.08 9.01 15.28
C ASP A 269 5.16 8.32 14.25
N ASN A 270 5.39 7.04 13.96
CA ASN A 270 4.60 6.29 12.99
C ASN A 270 3.23 5.91 13.56
N ASN A 271 2.29 6.85 13.48
CA ASN A 271 0.96 6.76 14.04
C ASN A 271 -0.11 7.23 13.02
N PRO A 272 -0.57 6.34 12.12
CA PRO A 272 -1.58 6.64 11.12
C PRO A 272 -2.97 6.94 11.73
N ALA A 273 -3.19 6.70 13.03
CA ALA A 273 -4.43 7.02 13.72
C ALA A 273 -4.53 8.52 14.10
N VAL A 274 -3.44 9.28 14.05
CA VAL A 274 -3.50 10.73 14.26
C VAL A 274 -4.24 11.38 13.09
N ALA A 275 -5.39 11.98 13.38
CA ALA A 275 -6.15 12.73 12.39
C ALA A 275 -5.29 13.84 11.76
N GLU A 276 -5.40 14.01 10.45
CA GLU A 276 -4.54 14.91 9.65
C GLU A 276 -4.48 16.36 10.19
N VAL A 277 -5.62 16.88 10.66
CA VAL A 277 -5.71 18.22 11.27
C VAL A 277 -4.82 18.39 12.51
N ASN A 278 -4.44 17.28 13.15
CA ASN A 278 -3.60 17.25 14.35
C ASN A 278 -2.14 16.88 14.05
N TRP A 279 -1.75 16.77 12.78
CA TRP A 279 -0.34 16.59 12.44
C TRP A 279 0.49 17.78 12.93
N HIS A 280 1.71 17.48 13.36
CA HIS A 280 2.62 18.46 13.93
C HIS A 280 3.08 19.44 12.85
N ARG A 281 2.84 20.72 13.11
CA ARG A 281 3.28 21.85 12.28
C ARG A 281 4.71 22.24 12.66
N HIS A 282 5.67 21.88 11.82
CA HIS A 282 7.07 22.24 12.06
C HIS A 282 7.29 23.73 11.79
N PRO A 283 8.22 24.41 12.49
CA PRO A 283 8.69 25.74 12.12
C PRO A 283 9.64 25.67 10.91
N ALA A 284 9.24 24.92 9.89
CA ALA A 284 10.01 24.57 8.71
C ALA A 284 9.10 24.68 7.48
N TYR A 285 9.60 25.37 6.46
CA TYR A 285 8.86 25.70 5.25
C TYR A 285 9.74 25.48 4.04
N PHE A 286 9.15 25.08 2.92
CA PHE A 286 9.80 25.24 1.62
C PHE A 286 9.48 26.64 1.06
N ASP A 287 10.47 27.53 1.09
CA ASP A 287 10.38 28.87 0.51
C ASP A 287 11.00 28.90 -0.89
N SER A 288 10.62 29.88 -1.70
CA SER A 288 11.13 30.04 -3.05
C SER A 288 12.32 30.98 -3.13
N THR A 289 13.03 30.92 -4.26
CA THR A 289 14.03 31.94 -4.62
C THR A 289 13.38 33.13 -5.36
N SER A 290 12.12 33.00 -5.80
CA SER A 290 11.37 33.97 -6.61
C SER A 290 9.90 34.03 -6.18
N ASP A 291 9.28 35.21 -6.16
CA ASP A 291 7.86 35.41 -5.78
C ASP A 291 6.89 35.31 -6.98
N ASN A 292 7.28 34.59 -8.04
CA ASN A 292 6.45 34.41 -9.21
C ASN A 292 5.22 33.53 -8.90
N GLN A 293 4.04 34.13 -9.01
CA GLN A 293 2.73 33.49 -8.83
C GLN A 293 1.96 33.38 -10.15
N SER A 294 2.64 33.28 -11.29
CA SER A 294 2.02 33.28 -12.61
C SER A 294 2.78 32.41 -13.61
N GLY A 295 2.09 32.01 -14.68
CA GLY A 295 2.69 31.25 -15.78
C GLY A 295 2.35 29.76 -15.81
N GLY A 296 1.43 29.28 -14.98
CA GLY A 296 1.04 27.87 -14.95
C GLY A 296 1.99 27.01 -14.12
N HIS A 297 1.90 25.69 -14.31
CA HIS A 297 2.77 24.68 -13.69
C HIS A 297 4.18 24.71 -14.29
N ILE A 298 4.95 25.75 -13.98
CA ILE A 298 6.31 25.97 -14.49
C ILE A 298 7.34 25.96 -13.37
N TYR A 299 8.55 25.55 -13.71
CA TYR A 299 9.68 25.60 -12.77
C TYR A 299 10.02 27.04 -12.37
N ASN A 300 10.19 27.28 -11.06
CA ASN A 300 10.53 28.58 -10.49
C ASN A 300 11.66 28.53 -9.45
N GLY A 301 12.72 27.78 -9.77
CA GLY A 301 13.94 27.79 -8.99
C GLY A 301 13.98 26.72 -7.91
N SER A 302 15.12 26.67 -7.22
CA SER A 302 15.34 25.68 -6.18
C SER A 302 14.66 26.07 -4.87
N PRO A 303 14.06 25.10 -4.15
CA PRO A 303 13.47 25.38 -2.86
C PRO A 303 14.53 25.72 -1.81
N VAL A 304 14.12 26.47 -0.81
CA VAL A 304 14.93 26.91 0.33
C VAL A 304 14.22 26.45 1.61
N LEU A 305 14.89 25.65 2.43
CA LEU A 305 14.36 25.37 3.78
C LEU A 305 14.42 26.64 4.62
N SER A 306 13.27 27.08 5.10
CA SER A 306 13.11 28.37 5.76
C SER A 306 12.20 28.27 6.99
N ASN A 307 12.17 29.32 7.81
CA ASN A 307 11.27 29.45 8.96
C ASN A 307 9.95 30.16 8.62
N ALA A 308 9.79 30.60 7.37
CA ALA A 308 8.56 31.15 6.81
C ALA A 308 8.62 31.12 5.28
N VAL A 309 7.46 31.21 4.62
CA VAL A 309 7.35 31.52 3.19
C VAL A 309 7.43 33.03 3.01
N THR A 310 8.49 33.51 2.36
CA THR A 310 8.67 34.93 2.03
C THR A 310 8.47 35.21 0.54
N LYS A 311 8.67 34.19 -0.31
CA LYS A 311 8.51 34.25 -1.76
C LYS A 311 7.57 33.15 -2.21
N ARG A 312 6.30 33.51 -2.36
CA ARG A 312 5.22 32.55 -2.65
C ARG A 312 5.08 32.30 -4.15
N ASN A 313 4.73 31.07 -4.53
CA ASN A 313 4.58 30.65 -5.92
C ASN A 313 3.14 30.45 -6.38
N GLY A 314 2.14 30.61 -5.51
CA GLY A 314 0.73 30.67 -5.87
C GLY A 314 -0.09 31.37 -4.80
N PRO A 315 -1.40 31.57 -4.98
CA PRO A 315 -2.26 32.07 -3.91
C PRO A 315 -2.31 31.10 -2.73
N ALA A 316 -2.35 31.63 -1.51
CA ALA A 316 -2.57 30.83 -0.31
C ALA A 316 -3.86 29.99 -0.41
N ASP A 317 -3.86 28.81 0.21
CA ASP A 317 -4.98 27.86 0.23
C ASP A 317 -5.45 27.37 -1.16
N ASN A 318 -4.63 27.56 -2.19
CA ASN A 318 -4.97 27.16 -3.55
C ASN A 318 -4.40 25.78 -3.91
N ASP A 319 -5.29 24.79 -3.95
CA ASP A 319 -4.94 23.41 -4.29
C ASP A 319 -4.92 23.14 -5.81
N SER A 320 -5.05 24.18 -6.64
CA SER A 320 -4.86 24.02 -8.09
C SER A 320 -3.39 23.75 -8.40
N ASN A 321 -3.16 23.14 -9.56
CA ASN A 321 -1.82 22.89 -10.07
C ASN A 321 -1.43 23.94 -11.13
N ASP A 322 -2.04 25.12 -11.11
CA ASP A 322 -1.93 26.14 -12.17
C ASP A 322 -0.89 27.23 -11.89
N TYR A 323 0.02 26.97 -10.96
CA TYR A 323 1.01 27.93 -10.51
C TYR A 323 2.41 27.32 -10.46
N PRO A 324 3.46 28.16 -10.47
CA PRO A 324 4.82 27.65 -10.47
C PRO A 324 5.16 26.75 -9.27
N TYR A 325 6.04 25.78 -9.51
CA TYR A 325 6.59 24.89 -8.49
C TYR A 325 8.11 25.08 -8.39
N MET A 326 8.71 24.53 -7.33
CA MET A 326 10.15 24.53 -7.11
C MET A 326 10.69 23.11 -7.25
N ASP A 327 11.92 22.96 -7.75
CA ASP A 327 12.60 21.68 -7.75
C ASP A 327 14.09 21.73 -7.42
N ASN A 328 14.64 20.62 -6.97
CA ASN A 328 16.07 20.38 -6.93
C ASN A 328 16.32 18.93 -7.34
N PRO A 329 17.28 18.65 -8.23
CA PRO A 329 17.61 17.27 -8.61
C PRO A 329 18.14 16.42 -7.43
N HIS A 330 18.49 17.05 -6.31
CA HIS A 330 18.85 16.36 -5.09
C HIS A 330 18.27 17.04 -3.83
N PHE A 331 17.37 16.37 -3.11
CA PHE A 331 16.70 16.94 -1.93
C PHE A 331 17.68 17.48 -0.87
N ALA A 332 18.84 16.84 -0.69
CA ALA A 332 19.83 17.24 0.29
C ALA A 332 20.68 18.46 -0.13
N ALA A 333 20.57 18.90 -1.39
CA ALA A 333 21.34 20.02 -1.94
C ALA A 333 20.59 21.36 -1.88
N ILE A 334 19.40 21.39 -1.27
CA ILE A 334 18.62 22.62 -1.08
C ILE A 334 19.30 23.52 -0.03
N SER A 335 19.19 24.84 -0.24
CA SER A 335 19.78 25.80 0.69
C SER A 335 18.90 25.98 1.93
N LYS A 336 19.49 26.46 3.03
CA LYS A 336 18.78 26.82 4.26
C LYS A 336 18.84 28.34 4.44
N SER A 337 17.72 28.97 4.76
CA SER A 337 17.69 30.41 5.04
C SER A 337 18.39 30.71 6.37
N ALA A 338 18.89 31.93 6.54
CA ALA A 338 19.64 32.32 7.74
C ALA A 338 18.83 32.22 9.04
N GLY A 339 17.49 32.27 8.96
CA GLY A 339 16.59 32.15 10.11
C GLY A 339 16.11 30.72 10.39
N TYR A 340 16.47 29.75 9.55
CA TYR A 340 16.05 28.36 9.71
C TYR A 340 16.87 27.65 10.79
N SER A 341 16.19 26.94 11.69
CA SER A 341 16.82 26.07 12.68
C SER A 341 16.69 24.61 12.23
N PRO A 342 17.81 23.88 12.06
CA PRO A 342 17.78 22.47 11.70
C PRO A 342 16.90 21.61 12.63
N ASN A 343 16.18 20.64 12.05
CA ASN A 343 15.28 19.77 12.78
C ASN A 343 15.71 18.30 12.65
N GLU A 344 16.01 17.68 13.79
CA GLU A 344 16.47 16.28 13.84
C GLU A 344 15.42 15.29 13.32
N LEU A 345 14.13 15.50 13.63
CA LEU A 345 13.08 14.63 13.11
C LEU A 345 12.99 14.74 11.58
N LEU A 346 13.04 15.95 11.02
CA LEU A 346 13.01 16.12 9.56
C LEU A 346 14.23 15.46 8.87
N ARG A 347 15.38 15.38 9.55
CA ARG A 347 16.54 14.62 9.05
C ARG A 347 16.34 13.11 9.09
N ARG A 348 15.74 12.59 10.17
CA ARG A 348 15.35 11.17 10.27
C ARG A 348 14.31 10.80 9.21
N LEU A 349 13.47 11.75 8.78
CA LEU A 349 12.47 11.57 7.73
C LEU A 349 12.99 11.83 6.31
N LEU A 350 14.28 12.16 6.14
CA LEU A 350 14.87 12.54 4.84
C LEU A 350 14.16 13.70 4.13
N ILE A 351 13.53 14.60 4.89
CA ILE A 351 12.96 15.86 4.41
C ILE A 351 14.04 16.97 4.47
N GLU A 352 14.90 16.89 5.48
CA GLU A 352 16.11 17.70 5.65
C GLU A 352 17.35 16.80 5.57
N SER A 353 18.50 17.34 5.16
CA SER A 353 19.80 16.70 5.41
C SER A 353 20.81 17.67 6.01
N ALA A 354 21.79 17.13 6.77
CA ALA A 354 22.96 17.86 7.23
C ALA A 354 24.09 17.89 6.18
N THR A 355 24.09 16.96 5.23
CA THR A 355 25.08 16.84 4.16
C THR A 355 24.45 16.35 2.85
N THR A 356 25.05 16.67 1.71
CA THR A 356 24.67 16.13 0.41
C THR A 356 25.15 14.69 0.19
N THR A 357 26.00 14.15 1.07
CA THR A 357 26.41 12.74 1.01
C THR A 357 25.37 11.87 1.72
N THR A 358 24.29 11.55 1.00
CA THR A 358 23.16 10.74 1.49
C THR A 358 22.54 9.96 0.32
N VAL A 359 21.36 9.36 0.51
CA VAL A 359 20.61 8.73 -0.59
C VAL A 359 20.30 9.74 -1.71
N GLY A 360 20.27 9.30 -2.96
CA GLY A 360 19.88 10.16 -4.09
C GLY A 360 18.37 10.36 -4.20
N GLY A 361 17.96 11.35 -5.00
CA GLY A 361 16.55 11.65 -5.30
C GLY A 361 16.24 13.15 -5.27
N GLY A 362 15.39 13.58 -6.19
CA GLY A 362 14.97 14.97 -6.34
C GLY A 362 13.88 15.40 -5.36
N LEU A 363 13.71 16.70 -5.20
CA LEU A 363 12.61 17.30 -4.46
C LEU A 363 11.81 18.20 -5.39
N TRP A 364 10.49 18.02 -5.43
CA TRP A 364 9.54 18.93 -6.06
C TRP A 364 8.61 19.45 -4.98
N CYS A 365 8.32 20.74 -4.97
CA CYS A 365 7.37 21.27 -3.99
C CYS A 365 6.69 22.56 -4.44
N SER A 366 5.49 22.77 -3.92
CA SER A 366 4.72 24.00 -4.06
C SER A 366 4.47 24.60 -2.67
N ASN A 367 4.70 25.90 -2.52
CA ASN A 367 4.55 26.59 -1.24
C ASN A 367 3.20 27.31 -1.09
N TYR A 368 2.15 26.67 -1.60
CA TYR A 368 0.79 27.16 -1.63
C TYR A 368 -0.19 25.98 -1.69
N GLY A 369 -1.33 26.11 -1.01
CA GLY A 369 -2.32 25.04 -0.86
C GLY A 369 -1.79 23.83 -0.08
N ASP A 370 -2.63 22.81 0.00
CA ASP A 370 -2.31 21.51 0.58
C ASP A 370 -1.62 20.61 -0.46
N ARG A 371 -0.42 20.11 -0.12
CA ARG A 371 0.37 19.24 -1.01
C ARG A 371 0.70 17.91 -0.35
N PHE A 372 0.48 16.82 -1.07
CA PHE A 372 0.64 15.46 -0.54
C PHE A 372 1.85 14.76 -1.16
N PRO A 373 2.56 13.93 -0.39
CA PRO A 373 3.85 13.37 -0.79
C PRO A 373 3.72 12.19 -1.75
N LEU A 374 4.49 12.26 -2.83
CA LEU A 374 4.86 11.11 -3.65
C LEU A 374 6.33 10.75 -3.40
N HIS A 375 6.66 9.47 -3.30
CA HIS A 375 8.02 8.98 -3.03
C HIS A 375 8.59 8.09 -4.15
N GLY A 376 9.91 8.13 -4.35
CA GLY A 376 10.66 7.11 -5.10
C GLY A 376 10.96 7.41 -6.58
N GLY A 377 10.11 8.18 -7.26
CA GLY A 377 10.22 8.43 -8.70
C GLY A 377 9.50 7.40 -9.58
N TYR A 378 9.33 7.70 -10.88
CA TYR A 378 8.76 6.79 -11.87
C TYR A 378 9.74 6.44 -13.01
N TRP A 379 9.30 5.60 -13.95
CA TRP A 379 10.13 5.12 -15.07
C TRP A 379 10.74 6.20 -15.96
N GLY A 380 10.24 7.43 -15.94
CA GLY A 380 10.73 8.54 -16.77
C GLY A 380 11.74 9.47 -16.09
N ASP A 381 11.94 9.33 -14.78
CA ASP A 381 12.67 10.32 -13.97
C ASP A 381 14.20 10.25 -14.10
N GLY A 382 14.77 9.14 -14.57
CA GLY A 382 16.21 9.02 -14.69
C GLY A 382 16.92 9.20 -13.34
N SER A 383 17.85 10.15 -13.28
CA SER A 383 18.72 10.37 -12.11
C SER A 383 18.08 11.10 -10.94
N VAL A 384 16.86 11.62 -11.11
CA VAL A 384 16.14 12.30 -10.02
C VAL A 384 15.20 11.36 -9.27
N ALA A 385 15.00 10.12 -9.74
CA ALA A 385 14.42 9.04 -8.94
C ALA A 385 15.42 8.57 -7.88
N GLY A 386 14.92 8.06 -6.75
CA GLY A 386 15.78 7.59 -5.66
C GLY A 386 15.06 7.50 -4.32
N LEU A 387 15.73 6.94 -3.31
CA LEU A 387 15.17 6.77 -1.97
C LEU A 387 14.92 8.10 -1.23
N GLY A 388 15.58 9.18 -1.65
CA GLY A 388 15.31 10.54 -1.18
C GLY A 388 14.39 11.34 -2.10
N ALA A 389 13.82 10.74 -3.13
CA ALA A 389 12.97 11.44 -4.08
C ALA A 389 11.59 11.73 -3.45
N LEU A 390 11.17 12.99 -3.47
CA LEU A 390 9.93 13.45 -2.84
C LEU A 390 9.23 14.51 -3.69
N SER A 391 7.99 14.25 -4.12
CA SER A 391 7.14 15.22 -4.81
C SER A 391 6.06 15.74 -3.86
N LEU A 392 6.04 17.05 -3.62
CA LEU A 392 5.10 17.79 -2.76
C LEU A 392 4.50 18.98 -3.52
N ASP A 393 4.23 18.79 -4.80
CA ASP A 393 3.67 19.78 -5.72
C ASP A 393 2.25 19.41 -6.18
N TYR A 394 1.79 18.19 -5.89
CA TYR A 394 0.45 17.71 -6.20
C TYR A 394 -0.51 17.79 -5.02
N ALA A 395 -1.77 18.06 -5.34
CA ALA A 395 -2.88 17.98 -4.40
C ALA A 395 -3.37 16.52 -4.27
N ARG A 396 -4.11 16.23 -3.20
CA ARG A 396 -4.57 14.86 -2.89
C ARG A 396 -5.42 14.19 -3.97
N TRP A 397 -6.14 14.97 -4.77
CA TRP A 397 -7.05 14.48 -5.82
C TRP A 397 -6.33 14.09 -7.12
N ASN A 398 -5.03 14.36 -7.22
CA ASN A 398 -4.25 13.98 -8.39
C ASN A 398 -4.19 12.46 -8.55
N SER A 399 -4.39 12.00 -9.78
CA SER A 399 -4.41 10.58 -10.12
C SER A 399 -3.81 10.41 -11.51
N PHE A 400 -2.73 9.62 -11.60
CA PHE A 400 -1.95 9.48 -12.83
C PHE A 400 -1.56 8.02 -13.09
N VAL A 401 -1.21 7.73 -14.35
CA VAL A 401 -0.73 6.41 -14.77
C VAL A 401 0.57 5.98 -14.10
N ASN A 402 1.38 6.94 -13.66
CA ASN A 402 2.69 6.77 -13.04
C ASN A 402 2.67 6.99 -11.52
N VAL A 403 1.48 7.01 -10.90
CA VAL A 403 1.32 7.16 -9.44
C VAL A 403 0.56 5.95 -8.90
N GLY A 404 1.17 5.25 -7.95
CA GLY A 404 0.61 4.11 -7.22
C GLY A 404 0.83 4.25 -5.72
N PHE A 405 0.93 3.13 -5.02
CA PHE A 405 1.09 3.07 -3.57
C PHE A 405 1.50 1.66 -3.13
N ARG A 406 1.93 1.52 -1.88
CA ARG A 406 2.04 0.22 -1.20
C ARG A 406 1.50 0.28 0.23
N PRO A 407 0.89 -0.81 0.72
CA PRO A 407 0.47 -0.89 2.12
C PRO A 407 1.65 -1.22 3.04
N ALA A 408 1.50 -0.82 4.30
CA ALA A 408 2.26 -1.30 5.45
C ALA A 408 1.29 -1.83 6.51
N LEU A 409 1.83 -2.55 7.49
CA LEU A 409 1.08 -3.21 8.55
C LEU A 409 1.89 -3.21 9.84
N PHE A 410 1.22 -2.88 10.95
CA PHE A 410 1.77 -3.15 12.27
C PHE A 410 1.39 -4.55 12.75
N VAL A 411 2.38 -5.25 13.31
CA VAL A 411 2.23 -6.55 13.98
C VAL A 411 2.31 -6.43 15.49
#